data_AF-A0A7V2TSC0-F1
#
_entry.id   AF-A0A7V2TSC0-F1
#
_cell.length_a   1.000
_cell.length_b   1.000
_cell.length_c   1.000
_cell.angle_alpha   90.00
_cell.angle_beta   90.00
_cell.angle_gamma   90.00
#
_symmetry.space_group_name_H-M   'P 1'
#
loop_
_entity.id
_entity.type
_entity.pdbx_description
1 polymer ?
#
loop_
_entity_poly.entity_id
_entity_poly.type
_entity_poly.pdbx_seq_one_letter_code
_entity_poly.pdbx_strand_id
1 'polypeptide(L)' 'MIQTMRLISPLARIPLDSAPLKKICAWCHKVISEGGSPATHGICPACVEKEMERYLGGIGGH' A
#
# COMPACT_ATOMS: atom_id res chain seq x y z
N MET A 1 51.87 -7.89 14.43
CA MET A 1 51.15 -7.57 13.17
C MET A 1 49.67 -7.76 13.46
N ILE A 2 48.92 -6.69 13.73
CA ILE A 2 47.51 -6.77 14.09
C ILE A 2 46.65 -6.48 12.86
N GLN A 3 45.95 -7.53 12.40
CA GLN A 3 45.11 -7.56 11.21
C GLN A 3 43.87 -6.68 11.44
N THR A 4 43.70 -5.65 10.61
CA THR A 4 42.52 -4.78 10.64
C THR A 4 41.30 -5.52 10.07
N MET A 5 40.40 -5.96 10.95
CA MET A 5 39.11 -6.52 10.54
C MET A 5 38.23 -5.41 9.97
N ARG A 6 38.01 -5.42 8.65
CA ARG A 6 37.02 -4.58 7.98
C ARG A 6 35.64 -5.16 8.27
N LEU A 7 34.91 -4.54 9.19
CA LEU A 7 33.49 -4.78 9.42
C LEU A 7 32.72 -4.36 8.16
N ILE A 8 32.26 -5.36 7.40
CA ILE A 8 31.42 -5.17 6.23
C ILE A 8 29.99 -5.03 6.77
N SER A 9 29.49 -3.81 6.88
CA SER A 9 28.10 -3.54 7.30
C SER A 9 27.12 -4.22 6.32
N PRO A 10 26.26 -5.16 6.78
CA PRO A 10 25.33 -5.88 5.91
C PRO A 10 24.06 -5.09 5.55
N LEU A 11 24.03 -3.76 5.68
CA LEU A 11 22.92 -2.93 5.18
C LEU A 11 23.02 -2.76 3.65
N ALA A 12 23.18 -3.88 2.96
CA ALA A 12 23.16 -3.98 1.52
C ALA A 12 21.74 -3.63 1.01
N ARG A 13 21.65 -2.46 0.40
CA ARG A 13 20.79 -2.12 -0.75
C ARG A 13 19.34 -2.56 -0.64
N ILE A 14 18.52 -1.75 0.03
CA ILE A 14 17.12 -1.65 -0.38
C ILE A 14 17.15 -0.94 -1.74
N PRO A 15 16.74 -1.55 -2.86
CA PRO A 15 16.56 -0.80 -4.08
C PRO A 15 15.48 0.26 -3.81
N LEU A 16 15.88 1.52 -3.74
CA LEU A 16 14.99 2.67 -3.89
C LEU A 16 14.52 2.70 -5.36
N ASP A 17 13.76 1.70 -5.76
CA ASP A 17 12.80 1.88 -6.83
C ASP A 17 11.62 2.65 -6.20
N SER A 18 11.88 3.92 -5.82
CA SER A 18 10.95 4.80 -5.14
C SER A 18 9.87 5.35 -6.09
N ALA A 19 9.61 4.65 -7.20
CA ALA A 19 8.45 4.94 -8.01
C ALA A 19 7.21 4.52 -7.20
N PRO A 20 6.24 5.41 -6.97
CA PRO A 20 5.00 5.00 -6.32
C PRO A 20 4.40 3.85 -7.14
N LEU A 21 4.01 2.77 -6.47
CA LEU A 21 3.34 1.66 -7.14
C LEU A 21 1.93 2.09 -7.55
N LYS A 22 1.47 1.69 -8.73
CA LYS A 22 0.08 1.91 -9.13
C LYS A 22 -0.83 1.25 -8.10
N LYS A 23 -1.83 1.97 -7.59
CA LYS A 23 -2.77 1.45 -6.59
C LYS A 23 -4.18 1.44 -7.15
N ILE A 24 -4.83 0.28 -7.17
CA ILE A 24 -6.17 0.07 -7.75
C ILE A 24 -7.14 -0.35 -6.65
N CYS A 25 -8.38 0.15 -6.72
CA CYS A 25 -9.43 -0.26 -5.80
C CYS A 25 -9.84 -1.71 -6.04
N ALA A 26 -9.80 -2.56 -5.00
CA ALA A 26 -10.19 -3.96 -5.12
C ALA A 26 -11.71 -4.17 -5.30
N TRP A 27 -12.53 -3.17 -5.02
CA TRP A 27 -13.99 -3.28 -5.12
C TRP A 27 -14.56 -2.66 -6.39
N CYS A 28 -14.11 -1.46 -6.77
CA CYS A 28 -14.64 -0.74 -7.94
C CYS A 28 -13.63 -0.63 -9.09
N HIS A 29 -12.43 -1.19 -8.95
CA HIS A 29 -11.35 -1.18 -9.95
C HIS A 29 -10.88 0.20 -10.43
N LYS A 30 -11.31 1.29 -9.77
CA LYS A 30 -10.80 2.64 -10.03
C LYS A 30 -9.36 2.77 -9.54
N VAL A 31 -8.54 3.52 -10.29
CA VAL A 31 -7.18 3.85 -9.85
C VAL A 31 -7.26 4.83 -8.67
N ILE A 32 -6.62 4.45 -7.57
CA ILE A 32 -6.48 5.26 -6.35
C ILE A 32 -5.24 6.16 -6.46
N SER A 33 -4.14 5.62 -6.99
CA SER A 33 -2.91 6.35 -7.28
C SER A 33 -2.29 5.82 -8.55
N GLU A 34 -1.88 6.72 -9.43
CA GLU A 34 -1.01 6.39 -10.56
C GLU A 34 0.37 5.99 -10.04
N GLY A 35 1.09 5.20 -10.84
CA GLY A 35 2.37 4.63 -10.44
C GLY A 35 2.91 3.56 -11.39
N GLY A 36 4.05 2.99 -11.02
CA GLY A 36 4.73 1.94 -11.77
C GLY A 36 4.10 0.55 -11.59
N SER A 37 4.64 -0.42 -12.31
CA SER A 37 4.35 -1.84 -12.15
C SER A 37 5.34 -2.49 -11.16
N PRO A 38 4.91 -3.41 -10.29
CA PRO A 38 3.59 -4.04 -10.23
C PRO A 38 2.51 -3.14 -9.61
N ALA A 39 1.25 -3.37 -10.02
CA ALA A 39 0.10 -2.72 -9.37
C ALA A 39 -0.23 -3.41 -8.03
N THR A 40 -0.66 -2.61 -7.07
CA THR A 40 -1.14 -3.04 -5.75
C THR A 40 -2.63 -2.76 -5.60
N HIS A 41 -3.29 -3.47 -4.68
CA HIS A 41 -4.71 -3.31 -4.39
C HIS A 41 -4.93 -2.59 -3.05
N GLY A 42 -6.00 -1.78 -2.98
CA GLY A 42 -6.51 -1.19 -1.74
C GLY A 42 -8.01 -0.88 -1.86
N ILE A 43 -8.63 -0.26 -0.87
CA ILE A 43 -10.04 0.19 -0.97
C ILE A 43 -10.07 1.72 -1.10
N CYS A 44 -10.83 2.25 -2.07
CA CYS A 44 -10.94 3.70 -2.25
C CYS A 44 -11.91 4.33 -1.22
N PRO A 45 -11.76 5.64 -0.91
CA PRO A 45 -12.61 6.32 0.08
C PRO A 45 -14.11 6.13 -0.17
N ALA A 46 -14.57 6.32 -1.41
CA ALA A 46 -15.99 6.16 -1.76
C ALA A 46 -16.53 4.74 -1.50
N CYS A 47 -15.68 3.72 -1.62
CA CYS A 47 -16.04 2.35 -1.29
C CYS A 47 -16.09 2.13 0.22
N VAL A 48 -15.15 2.72 0.98
CA VAL A 48 -15.18 2.69 2.45
C VAL A 48 -16.42 3.40 2.97
N GLU A 49 -16.73 4.60 2.48
CA GLU A 49 -17.89 5.39 2.89
C GLU A 49 -19.19 4.60 2.67
N LYS A 50 -19.38 4.03 1.47
CA LYS A 50 -20.55 3.20 1.16
C LYS A 50 -20.70 1.99 2.09
N GLU A 51 -19.58 1.40 2.49
CA GLU A 51 -19.60 0.26 3.41
C GLU A 51 -19.86 0.70 4.85
N MET A 52 -19.28 1.83 5.28
CA MET A 52 -19.56 2.43 6.58
C MET A 52 -21.03 2.85 6.71
N GLU A 53 -21.64 3.40 5.66
CA GLU A 53 -23.09 3.69 5.61
C GLU A 53 -23.94 2.44 5.82
N ARG A 54 -23.53 1.28 5.31
CA ARG A 54 -24.24 0.01 5.55
C ARG A 54 -24.12 -0.45 6.98
N TYR A 55 -22.94 -0.34 7.59
CA TYR A 55 -22.74 -0.76 8.99
C TYR A 55 -23.37 0.20 10.00
N LEU A 56 -23.30 1.52 9.74
CA LEU A 56 -23.80 2.56 10.65
C LEU A 56 -25.28 2.88 10.40
N GLY A 57 -25.78 2.70 9.18
CA GLY A 57 -27.19 2.87 8.83
C GLY A 57 -28.10 1.71 9.23
N GLY A 58 -27.56 0.66 9.85
CA GLY A 58 -28.29 -0.53 10.30
C GLY A 58 -29.10 -0.38 11.59
N ILE A 59 -29.04 0.76 12.28
CA ILE A 59 -29.86 1.05 13.48
C ILE A 59 -31.18 1.75 13.12
N GLY A 60 -31.95 1.20 12.18
CA GLY A 60 -33.20 1.84 11.75
C GLY A 60 -34.06 1.10 10.73
N GLY A 61 -34.13 -0.23 10.79
CA GLY A 61 -34.94 -0.97 9.83
C GLY A 61 -35.25 -2.41 10.21
N HIS A 62 -36.04 -2.61 11.28
CA HIS A 62 -37.00 -3.70 11.37
C HIS A 62 -38.11 -3.34 12.36
#